data_AF-A0A417I4K3-F1
#
_entry.id   AF-A0A417I4K3-F1
#
_cell.length_a   1.000
_cell.length_b   1.000
_cell.length_c   1.000
_cell.angle_alpha   90.00
_cell.angle_beta   90.00
_cell.angle_gamma   90.00
#
_symmetry.space_group_name_H-M   'P 1'
#
loop_
_entity.id
_entity.type
_entity.pdbx_description
1 polymer ?
#
loop_
_entity_poly.entity_id
_entity_poly.type
_entity_poly.pdbx_seq_one_letter_code
_entity_poly.pdbx_strand_id
1 'polypeptide(L)'
;MDKELTIIAEPEELIAWADTFDILLNPSIEDAAILLNYMEGHDYAIGIDSDGKMYRQDVAEENGEIEPYPIDDVIDIVCEWNYELILDAEAHRSDPKDFNDYNEYQSKYESLKADEKRLDRLFDKTCYGKELIEVATELADRVIAQLGNKELEKVAVTVAEGVREYSTGKRGR
;
A
#
# COMPACT_ATOMS: atom_id res chain seq x y z
N MET A 1 -28.77 -7.10 -10.03
CA MET A 1 -28.28 -6.95 -11.41
C MET A 1 -26.81 -7.21 -11.28
N ASP A 2 -26.34 -8.34 -11.75
CA ASP A 2 -24.92 -8.70 -11.69
C ASP A 2 -24.15 -7.58 -12.37
N LYS A 3 -23.19 -7.02 -11.65
CA LYS A 3 -22.39 -5.92 -12.16
C LYS A 3 -21.37 -6.53 -13.11
N GLU A 4 -21.53 -6.27 -14.40
CA GLU A 4 -20.58 -6.75 -15.40
C GLU A 4 -19.27 -5.96 -15.24
N LEU A 5 -18.26 -6.64 -14.72
CA LEU A 5 -16.91 -6.09 -14.54
C LEU A 5 -15.97 -6.70 -15.58
N THR A 6 -15.11 -5.86 -16.13
CA THR A 6 -13.94 -6.33 -16.87
C THR A 6 -12.82 -6.55 -15.86
N ILE A 7 -12.44 -7.81 -15.63
CA ILE A 7 -11.33 -8.16 -14.74
C ILE A 7 -10.02 -7.72 -15.38
N ILE A 8 -9.16 -7.10 -14.57
CA ILE A 8 -7.78 -6.78 -14.91
C ILE A 8 -6.93 -7.96 -14.45
N ALA A 9 -6.46 -8.76 -15.40
CA ALA A 9 -5.66 -9.96 -15.11
C ALA A 9 -4.18 -9.78 -15.47
N GLU A 10 -3.88 -8.88 -16.40
CA GLU A 10 -2.52 -8.66 -16.89
C GLU A 10 -1.98 -7.28 -16.49
N PRO A 11 -0.67 -7.14 -16.20
CA PRO A 11 -0.06 -5.85 -15.86
C PRO A 11 -0.31 -4.76 -16.90
N GLU A 12 -0.30 -5.11 -18.18
CA GLU A 12 -0.56 -4.21 -19.30
C GLU A 12 -1.99 -3.64 -19.27
N GLU A 13 -2.96 -4.39 -18.78
CA GLU A 13 -4.35 -3.95 -18.65
C GLU A 13 -4.49 -2.90 -17.54
N LEU A 14 -3.78 -3.09 -16.42
CA LEU A 14 -3.75 -2.10 -15.34
C LEU A 14 -3.09 -0.80 -15.78
N ILE A 15 -1.99 -0.90 -16.54
CA ILE A 15 -1.30 0.26 -17.12
C ILE A 15 -2.22 0.97 -18.12
N ALA A 16 -2.85 0.23 -19.03
CA ALA A 16 -3.76 0.79 -20.02
C ALA A 16 -4.98 1.47 -19.37
N TRP A 17 -5.51 0.90 -18.29
CA TRP A 17 -6.56 1.53 -17.48
C TRP A 17 -6.06 2.85 -16.89
N ALA A 18 -4.91 2.86 -16.23
CA ALA A 18 -4.37 4.08 -15.61
C ALA A 18 -4.16 5.19 -16.65
N ASP A 19 -3.64 4.86 -17.84
CA ASP A 19 -3.46 5.80 -18.95
C ASP A 19 -4.81 6.31 -19.50
N THR A 20 -5.80 5.41 -19.66
CA THR A 20 -7.11 5.75 -20.23
C THR A 20 -7.89 6.72 -19.35
N PHE A 21 -7.76 6.58 -18.02
CA PHE A 21 -8.49 7.38 -17.04
C PHE A 21 -7.64 8.51 -16.42
N ASP A 22 -6.48 8.82 -17.00
CA ASP A 22 -5.54 9.87 -16.56
C ASP A 22 -5.18 9.75 -15.07
N ILE A 23 -5.03 8.52 -14.60
CA ILE A 23 -4.64 8.21 -13.23
C ILE A 23 -3.14 8.47 -13.11
N LEU A 24 -2.76 9.44 -12.27
CA LEU A 24 -1.36 9.82 -12.04
C LEU A 24 -0.60 8.79 -11.17
N LEU A 25 -0.77 7.50 -11.47
CA LEU A 25 -0.04 6.39 -10.86
C LEU A 25 1.18 6.03 -11.69
N ASN A 26 1.03 5.92 -13.02
CA ASN A 26 2.08 5.52 -13.97
C ASN A 26 2.91 4.31 -13.47
N PRO A 27 2.29 3.15 -13.20
CA PRO A 27 3.02 1.97 -12.73
C PRO A 27 3.89 1.38 -13.85
N SER A 28 5.05 0.83 -13.50
CA SER A 28 5.77 -0.05 -14.42
C SER A 28 5.09 -1.43 -14.51
N ILE A 29 5.47 -2.25 -15.50
CA ILE A 29 4.97 -3.65 -15.61
C ILE A 29 5.21 -4.42 -14.30
N GLU A 30 6.38 -4.24 -13.68
CA GLU A 30 6.74 -4.90 -12.42
C GLU A 30 5.89 -4.39 -11.26
N ASP A 31 5.60 -3.09 -11.22
CA ASP A 31 4.75 -2.49 -10.18
C ASP A 31 3.30 -3.00 -10.30
N ALA A 32 2.77 -3.06 -11.54
CA ALA A 32 1.44 -3.59 -11.80
C ALA A 32 1.34 -5.09 -11.51
N ALA A 33 2.36 -5.87 -11.89
CA ALA A 33 2.43 -7.29 -11.57
C ALA A 33 2.43 -7.55 -10.06
N ILE A 34 3.16 -6.75 -9.28
CA ILE A 34 3.12 -6.84 -7.81
C ILE A 34 1.69 -6.64 -7.31
N LEU A 35 1.02 -5.56 -7.69
CA LEU A 35 -0.35 -5.30 -7.22
C LEU A 35 -1.30 -6.46 -7.56
N LEU A 36 -1.27 -6.96 -8.80
CA LEU A 36 -2.13 -8.07 -9.23
C LEU A 36 -1.81 -9.38 -8.50
N ASN A 37 -0.53 -9.73 -8.37
CA ASN A 37 -0.10 -10.96 -7.71
C ASN A 37 -0.49 -10.98 -6.22
N TYR A 38 -0.40 -9.84 -5.52
CA TYR A 38 -0.82 -9.77 -4.13
C TYR A 38 -2.34 -9.90 -4.00
N MET A 39 -3.12 -9.27 -4.88
CA MET A 39 -4.57 -9.43 -4.88
C MET A 39 -4.97 -10.89 -5.12
N GLU A 40 -4.42 -11.52 -6.16
CA GLU A 40 -4.69 -12.93 -6.47
C GLU A 40 -4.26 -13.84 -5.32
N GLY A 41 -3.06 -13.62 -4.75
CA GLY A 41 -2.53 -14.40 -3.63
C GLY A 41 -3.34 -14.27 -2.33
N HIS A 42 -4.24 -13.29 -2.23
CA HIS A 42 -5.16 -13.09 -1.11
C HIS A 42 -6.63 -13.33 -1.52
N ASP A 43 -6.85 -14.10 -2.60
CA ASP A 43 -8.17 -14.49 -3.10
C ASP A 43 -9.05 -13.31 -3.56
N TYR A 44 -8.43 -12.27 -4.11
CA TYR A 44 -9.12 -11.13 -4.71
C TYR A 44 -8.74 -10.90 -6.17
N ALA A 45 -9.72 -10.45 -6.96
CA ALA A 45 -9.51 -9.89 -8.27
C ALA A 45 -9.88 -8.40 -8.29
N ILE A 46 -9.26 -7.65 -9.20
CA ILE A 46 -9.63 -6.26 -9.48
C ILE A 46 -10.39 -6.21 -10.80
N GLY A 47 -11.55 -5.56 -10.80
CA GLY A 47 -12.35 -5.34 -11.99
C GLY A 47 -12.72 -3.87 -12.17
N ILE A 48 -13.02 -3.49 -13.41
CA ILE A 48 -13.48 -2.16 -13.76
C ILE A 48 -14.88 -2.21 -14.37
N ASP A 49 -15.72 -1.22 -14.03
CA ASP A 49 -16.99 -1.01 -14.73
C ASP A 49 -16.80 -0.18 -16.02
N SER A 50 -17.90 0.04 -16.75
CA SER A 50 -17.90 0.82 -18.00
C SER A 50 -17.44 2.28 -17.83
N ASP A 51 -17.51 2.82 -16.62
CA ASP A 51 -17.07 4.19 -16.29
C ASP A 51 -15.61 4.23 -15.83
N GLY A 52 -14.92 3.08 -15.79
CA GLY A 52 -13.56 2.94 -15.31
C GLY A 52 -13.42 2.91 -13.79
N LYS A 53 -14.52 2.82 -13.04
CA LYS A 53 -14.44 2.69 -11.59
C LYS A 53 -13.96 1.29 -11.24
N MET A 54 -13.04 1.25 -10.28
CA MET A 54 -12.42 0.02 -9.83
C MET A 54 -13.22 -0.63 -8.69
N TYR A 55 -13.28 -1.96 -8.74
CA TYR A 55 -13.95 -2.83 -7.79
C TYR A 55 -13.02 -3.96 -7.41
N ARG A 56 -13.15 -4.41 -6.18
CA ARG A 56 -12.58 -5.67 -5.71
C ARG A 56 -13.65 -6.73 -5.78
N GLN A 57 -13.27 -7.92 -6.23
CA GLN A 57 -14.12 -9.10 -6.21
C GLN A 57 -13.43 -10.18 -5.37
N ASP A 58 -14.13 -10.70 -4.37
CA ASP A 58 -13.73 -11.93 -3.68
C ASP A 58 -13.88 -13.13 -4.64
N VAL A 59 -12.79 -13.87 -4.84
CA VAL A 59 -12.75 -15.06 -5.71
C VAL A 59 -12.63 -16.38 -4.94
N ALA A 60 -12.61 -16.34 -3.60
CA ALA A 60 -12.65 -17.54 -2.76
C ALA A 60 -14.03 -18.23 -2.82
N GLU A 61 -15.09 -17.46 -3.06
CA GLU A 61 -16.48 -17.95 -3.10
C GLU A 61 -17.13 -17.80 -4.50
N GLU A 62 -18.02 -18.74 -4.84
CA GLU A 62 -18.83 -18.64 -6.06
C GLU A 62 -19.83 -17.48 -5.94
N ASN A 63 -19.67 -16.45 -6.78
CA ASN A 63 -20.34 -15.14 -6.66
C ASN A 63 -19.91 -14.34 -5.42
N GLY A 64 -18.62 -14.38 -5.10
CA GLY A 64 -18.04 -13.57 -4.02
C GLY A 64 -18.35 -12.08 -4.13
N GLU A 65 -18.23 -11.39 -2.99
CA GLU A 65 -18.63 -10.00 -2.85
C GLU A 65 -17.90 -9.08 -3.82
N ILE A 66 -18.64 -8.16 -4.43
CA ILE A 66 -18.11 -7.11 -5.28
C ILE A 66 -18.36 -5.78 -4.61
N GLU A 67 -17.29 -5.04 -4.32
CA GLU A 67 -17.37 -3.73 -3.68
C GLU A 67 -16.51 -2.68 -4.38
N PRO A 68 -16.90 -1.39 -4.34
CA PRO A 68 -16.06 -0.31 -4.85
C PRO A 68 -14.72 -0.31 -4.13
N TYR A 69 -13.64 -0.34 -4.91
CA TYR A 69 -12.30 -0.46 -4.35
C TYR A 69 -11.32 0.32 -5.24
N PRO A 70 -11.09 1.62 -4.96
CA PRO A 70 -10.21 2.46 -5.76
C PRO A 70 -8.76 1.96 -5.69
N ILE A 71 -7.96 2.35 -6.68
CA ILE A 71 -6.55 1.95 -6.76
C ILE A 71 -5.71 2.39 -5.56
N ASP A 72 -6.08 3.49 -4.90
CA ASP A 72 -5.42 3.93 -3.68
C ASP A 72 -5.61 2.91 -2.54
N ASP A 73 -6.80 2.31 -2.42
CA ASP A 73 -7.12 1.28 -1.42
C ASP A 73 -6.50 -0.07 -1.77
N VAL A 74 -6.34 -0.37 -3.07
CA VAL A 74 -5.55 -1.52 -3.56
C VAL A 74 -4.09 -1.38 -3.10
N ILE A 75 -3.49 -0.21 -3.32
CA ILE A 75 -2.10 0.02 -2.95
C ILE A 75 -1.93 -0.06 -1.43
N ASP A 76 -2.85 0.53 -0.66
CA ASP A 76 -2.82 0.50 0.81
C ASP A 76 -2.88 -0.93 1.34
N ILE A 77 -3.86 -1.74 0.92
CA ILE A 77 -3.98 -3.12 1.43
C ILE A 77 -2.81 -4.01 0.99
N VAL A 78 -2.28 -3.81 -0.22
CA VAL A 78 -1.10 -4.57 -0.69
C VAL A 78 0.15 -4.19 0.11
N CYS A 79 0.31 -2.93 0.51
CA CYS A 79 1.35 -2.52 1.44
C CYS A 79 1.21 -3.23 2.81
N GLU A 80 -0.02 -3.34 3.33
CA GLU A 80 -0.28 -4.05 4.58
C GLU A 80 0.10 -5.53 4.50
N TRP A 81 -0.35 -6.23 3.45
CA TRP A 81 0.00 -7.65 3.26
C TRP A 81 1.49 -7.87 3.05
N ASN A 82 2.17 -7.00 2.29
CA ASN A 82 3.62 -7.06 2.14
C ASN A 82 4.31 -6.94 3.50
N TYR A 83 3.87 -6.01 4.34
CA TYR A 83 4.40 -5.82 5.68
C TYR A 83 4.18 -7.05 6.58
N GLU A 84 2.98 -7.62 6.59
CA GLU A 84 2.68 -8.84 7.34
C GLU A 84 3.56 -10.01 6.91
N LEU A 85 3.72 -10.22 5.60
CA LEU A 85 4.58 -11.27 5.05
C LEU A 85 6.06 -11.07 5.39
N ILE A 86 6.52 -9.82 5.48
CA ILE A 86 7.90 -9.49 5.92
C ILE A 86 8.09 -9.90 7.38
N LEU A 87 7.14 -9.56 8.25
CA LEU A 87 7.19 -9.92 9.67
C LEU A 87 7.19 -11.44 9.86
N ASP A 88 6.34 -12.15 9.14
CA ASP A 88 6.31 -13.62 9.15
C ASP A 88 7.64 -14.21 8.69
N ALA A 89 8.20 -13.72 7.58
CA ALA A 89 9.49 -14.17 7.08
C ALA A 89 10.63 -13.86 8.07
N GLU A 90 10.60 -12.72 8.77
CA GLU A 90 11.57 -12.36 9.80
C GLU A 90 11.47 -13.27 11.04
N ALA A 91 10.26 -13.61 11.47
CA ALA A 91 10.04 -14.54 12.57
C ALA A 91 10.63 -15.93 12.24
N HIS A 92 10.36 -16.43 11.04
CA HIS A 92 10.91 -17.71 10.58
C HIS A 92 12.43 -17.70 10.41
N ARG A 93 13.03 -16.60 9.94
CA ARG A 93 14.49 -16.44 9.85
C ARG A 93 15.18 -16.39 11.21
N SER A 94 14.46 -15.94 12.24
CA SER A 94 14.98 -15.79 13.59
C SER A 94 15.02 -17.12 14.36
N ASP A 95 14.14 -18.06 14.01
CA ASP A 95 14.08 -19.42 14.58
C ASP A 95 13.84 -20.48 13.50
N PRO A 96 14.81 -20.71 12.59
CA PRO A 96 14.64 -21.63 11.47
C PRO A 96 14.78 -23.09 11.93
N LYS A 97 14.02 -23.99 11.32
CA LYS A 97 14.08 -25.44 11.62
C LYS A 97 15.42 -26.05 11.21
N ASP A 98 15.95 -25.61 10.07
CA ASP A 98 17.23 -26.01 9.53
C ASP A 98 17.81 -24.93 8.59
N PHE A 99 18.97 -25.21 8.00
CA PHE A 99 19.63 -24.26 7.11
C PHE A 99 18.87 -24.03 5.79
N ASN A 100 18.12 -25.03 5.29
CA ASN A 100 17.34 -24.86 4.08
C ASN A 100 16.12 -23.99 4.35
N ASP A 101 15.44 -24.21 5.48
CA ASP A 101 14.34 -23.38 5.98
C ASP A 101 14.80 -21.92 6.13
N TYR A 102 15.96 -21.69 6.74
CA TYR A 102 16.55 -20.34 6.83
C TYR A 102 16.76 -19.72 5.43
N ASN A 103 17.34 -20.45 4.48
CA ASN A 103 17.62 -19.91 3.15
C ASN A 103 16.34 -19.58 2.38
N GLU A 104 15.31 -20.42 2.49
CA GLU A 104 14.01 -20.19 1.86
C GLU A 104 13.38 -18.90 2.38
N TYR A 105 13.29 -18.73 3.71
CA TYR A 105 12.74 -17.51 4.29
C TYR A 105 13.65 -16.29 4.10
N GLN A 106 14.97 -16.47 4.03
CA GLN A 106 15.90 -15.40 3.66
C GLN A 106 15.63 -14.88 2.25
N SER A 107 15.49 -15.77 1.26
CA SER A 107 15.16 -15.37 -0.11
C SER A 107 13.77 -14.75 -0.21
N LYS A 108 12.78 -15.30 0.50
CA LYS A 108 11.43 -14.70 0.59
C LYS A 108 11.49 -13.29 1.18
N TYR A 109 12.17 -13.11 2.30
CA TYR A 109 12.35 -11.80 2.95
C TYR A 109 13.01 -10.79 2.01
N GLU A 110 14.07 -11.17 1.30
CA GLU A 110 14.75 -10.29 0.34
C GLU A 110 13.84 -9.86 -0.81
N SER A 111 13.03 -10.80 -1.34
CA SER A 111 12.03 -10.50 -2.37
C SER A 111 10.97 -9.53 -1.83
N LEU A 112 10.42 -9.78 -0.64
CA LEU A 112 9.41 -8.93 -0.04
C LEU A 112 9.94 -7.52 0.26
N LYS A 113 11.21 -7.38 0.69
CA LYS A 113 11.87 -6.07 0.86
C LYS A 113 12.15 -5.36 -0.46
N ALA A 114 12.22 -6.09 -1.59
CA ALA A 114 12.32 -5.49 -2.91
C ALA A 114 10.94 -4.97 -3.37
N ASP A 115 9.88 -5.71 -3.08
CA ASP A 115 8.49 -5.29 -3.32
C ASP A 115 8.14 -4.07 -2.49
N GLU A 116 8.47 -4.05 -1.19
CA GLU A 116 8.26 -2.93 -0.26
C GLU A 116 8.75 -1.60 -0.88
N LYS A 117 9.97 -1.58 -1.44
CA LYS A 117 10.54 -0.39 -2.08
C LYS A 117 9.78 0.08 -3.32
N ARG A 118 9.02 -0.80 -3.97
CA ARG A 118 8.15 -0.44 -5.11
C ARG A 118 6.82 0.06 -4.60
N LEU A 119 6.24 -0.65 -3.64
CA LEU A 119 5.01 -0.30 -2.97
C LEU A 119 5.11 1.06 -2.29
N ASP A 120 6.20 1.38 -1.59
CA ASP A 120 6.45 2.70 -1.00
C ASP A 120 6.32 3.83 -2.05
N ARG A 121 6.91 3.65 -3.25
CA ARG A 121 6.83 4.65 -4.33
C ARG A 121 5.44 4.78 -4.92
N LEU A 122 4.64 3.71 -4.91
CA LEU A 122 3.25 3.75 -5.36
C LEU A 122 2.39 4.42 -4.29
N PHE A 123 2.63 4.09 -3.03
CA PHE A 123 1.94 4.65 -1.87
C PHE A 123 2.10 6.17 -1.82
N ASP A 124 3.30 6.71 -2.06
CA ASP A 124 3.55 8.16 -2.15
C ASP A 124 2.66 8.90 -3.18
N LYS A 125 2.11 8.17 -4.17
CA LYS A 125 1.24 8.74 -5.21
C LYS A 125 -0.25 8.67 -4.85
N THR A 126 -0.62 7.85 -3.87
CA THR A 126 -2.01 7.75 -3.37
C THR A 126 -2.44 9.04 -2.67
N CYS A 127 -3.74 9.21 -2.43
CA CYS A 127 -4.22 10.27 -1.55
C CYS A 127 -3.60 10.16 -0.14
N TYR A 128 -3.44 8.95 0.39
CA TYR A 128 -2.89 8.69 1.72
C TYR A 128 -1.44 9.13 1.86
N GLY A 129 -0.59 8.78 0.89
CA GLY A 129 0.81 9.20 0.85
C GLY A 129 0.96 10.72 0.75
N LYS A 130 0.16 11.36 -0.11
CA LYS A 130 0.16 12.82 -0.26
C LYS A 130 -0.27 13.53 1.03
N GLU A 131 -1.32 13.05 1.67
CA GLU A 131 -1.78 13.60 2.95
C GLU A 131 -0.73 13.42 4.06
N LEU A 132 -0.04 12.28 4.11
CA LEU A 132 1.05 12.03 5.06
C LEU A 132 2.20 13.04 4.89
N ILE A 133 2.61 13.30 3.64
CA ILE A 133 3.67 14.27 3.32
C ILE A 133 3.27 15.70 3.71
N GLU A 134 2.02 16.08 3.47
CA GLU A 134 1.49 17.39 3.86
C GLU A 134 1.56 17.56 5.38
N VAL A 135 1.05 16.59 6.14
CA VAL A 135 1.11 16.61 7.61
C VAL A 135 2.55 16.63 8.13
N ALA A 136 3.45 15.84 7.53
CA ALA A 136 4.86 15.81 7.90
C ALA A 136 5.56 17.15 7.63
N THR A 137 5.22 17.81 6.53
CA THR A 137 5.75 19.13 6.16
C THR A 137 5.27 20.20 7.13
N GLU A 138 3.96 20.23 7.44
CA GLU A 138 3.42 21.14 8.44
C GLU A 138 4.08 20.94 9.80
N LEU A 139 4.31 19.70 10.21
CA LEU A 139 4.97 19.38 11.47
C LEU A 139 6.42 19.88 11.46
N ALA A 140 7.16 19.64 10.38
CA ALA A 140 8.53 20.10 10.23
C ALA A 140 8.64 21.63 10.33
N ASP A 141 7.75 22.37 9.66
CA ASP A 141 7.71 23.83 9.69
C ASP A 141 7.44 24.36 11.11
N ARG A 142 6.49 23.74 11.83
CA ARG A 142 6.21 24.08 13.25
C ARG A 142 7.44 23.84 14.14
N VAL A 143 8.14 22.72 13.94
CA VAL A 143 9.37 22.39 14.67
C VAL A 143 10.49 23.39 14.39
N ILE A 144 10.73 23.74 13.11
CA ILE A 144 11.75 24.71 12.70
C ILE A 144 11.48 26.08 13.33
N ALA A 145 10.23 26.55 13.33
CA ALA A 145 9.85 27.81 13.94
C ALA A 145 10.15 27.86 15.46
N GLN A 146 9.93 26.75 16.17
CA GLN A 146 10.20 26.65 17.61
C GLN A 146 11.69 26.48 17.93
N LEU A 147 12.45 25.78 17.08
CA LEU A 147 13.91 25.68 17.19
C LEU A 147 14.59 27.04 16.98
N GLY A 148 14.07 27.85 16.05
CA GLY A 148 14.49 29.25 15.86
C GLY A 148 14.35 30.09 17.13
N ASN A 149 13.40 29.73 18.01
CA ASN A 149 13.15 30.37 19.31
C ASN A 149 13.90 29.71 20.48
N LYS A 150 14.74 28.69 20.23
CA LYS A 150 15.47 27.89 21.24
C LYS A 150 14.59 27.20 22.29
N GLU A 151 13.32 26.93 21.98
CA GLU A 151 12.38 26.28 22.91
C GLU A 151 12.33 24.76 22.70
N LEU A 152 13.41 24.06 23.06
CA LEU A 152 13.59 22.62 22.82
C LEU A 152 12.51 21.73 23.46
N GLU A 153 11.97 22.10 24.62
CA GLU A 153 10.88 21.37 25.27
C GLU A 153 9.56 21.44 24.49
N LYS A 154 9.26 22.57 23.84
CA LYS A 154 8.05 22.74 23.02
C LYS A 154 8.14 21.97 21.71
N VAL A 155 9.35 21.83 21.16
CA VAL A 155 9.61 21.00 19.97
C VAL A 155 9.25 19.54 20.23
N ALA A 156 9.69 18.99 21.37
CA ALA A 156 9.39 17.61 21.73
C ALA A 156 7.88 17.35 21.90
N VAL A 157 7.15 18.30 22.49
CA VAL A 157 5.69 18.21 22.63
C VAL A 157 5.00 18.30 21.27
N THR A 158 5.41 19.22 20.41
CA THR A 158 4.82 19.43 19.08
C THR A 158 4.98 18.19 18.18
N VAL A 159 6.15 17.54 18.21
CA VAL A 159 6.37 16.27 17.50
C VAL A 159 5.47 15.16 18.06
N ALA A 160 5.38 15.03 19.39
CA ALA A 160 4.55 14.00 20.01
C ALA A 160 3.05 14.19 19.72
N GLU A 161 2.57 15.43 19.65
CA GLU A 161 1.19 15.77 19.32
C GLU A 161 0.88 15.52 17.84
N GLY A 162 1.74 15.96 16.92
CA GLY A 162 1.55 15.71 15.48
C GLY A 162 1.52 14.21 15.12
N VAL A 163 2.37 13.41 15.75
CA VAL A 163 2.36 11.94 15.58
C VAL A 163 1.07 11.32 16.14
N ARG A 164 0.55 11.85 17.27
CA ARG A 164 -0.71 11.39 17.87
C ARG A 164 -1.92 11.75 17.01
N GLU A 165 -1.97 12.96 16.47
CA GLU A 165 -3.08 13.42 15.61
C GLU A 165 -3.17 12.60 14.33
N TYR A 166 -2.03 12.33 13.68
CA TYR A 166 -1.99 11.45 12.50
C TYR A 166 -2.48 10.03 12.82
N SER A 167 -2.02 9.46 13.94
CA SER A 167 -2.38 8.08 14.32
C SER A 167 -3.82 7.89 14.80
N THR A 168 -4.48 8.93 15.32
CA THR A 168 -5.83 8.83 15.90
C THR A 168 -6.94 9.45 15.05
N GLY A 169 -6.60 10.29 14.07
CA GLY A 169 -7.58 11.09 13.32
C GLY A 169 -7.91 10.62 11.90
N LYS A 170 -7.02 9.86 11.23
CA LYS A 170 -7.14 9.61 9.78
C LYS A 170 -6.89 8.18 9.28
N ARG A 171 -6.36 7.28 10.12
CA ARG A 171 -6.13 5.85 9.79
C ARG A 171 -7.37 4.95 9.84
N GLY A 172 -8.55 5.55 9.93
CA GLY A 172 -9.79 4.81 10.17
C GLY A 172 -10.90 5.33 9.30
N ARG A 173 -10.89 4.93 8.04
CA ARG A 173 -12.09 4.66 7.25
C ARG A 173 -11.75 4.06 5.91
#